data_AF-A0A084JG83-F1
#
_entry.id   AF-A0A084JG83-F1
#
_cell.length_a   1.000
_cell.length_b   1.000
_cell.length_c   1.000
_cell.angle_alpha   90.00
_cell.angle_beta   90.00
_cell.angle_gamma   90.00
#
_symmetry.space_group_name_H-M   'P 1'
#
loop_
_entity.id
_entity.type
_entity.pdbx_description
1 polymer ?
#
loop_
_entity_poly.entity_id
_entity_poly.type
_entity_poly.pdbx_seq_one_letter_code
_entity_poly.pdbx_strand_id
1 'polypeptide(L)'
;MSKLKKRYKNKKRYKIKNEKTIKKNRRIFMISVIGLFLLITAILIKNDLFKETMEIKSGNLPIKDEEPFEVKLTDKITYLLSKNLNIGEDRISILNVSDIQKDKLVMFLYEDSGKNYEGLCQLSKVENSYNIIATSTKEVDKHAPFTVNVMEIKVSATENYKVLGGVINDENIKSININFTNNTMTNILIGEDRSFFYVIEENEIDILTIEVLDNSLKIFYKWYSKEKGI
;
A
#
# COMPACT_ATOMS: atom_id res chain seq x y z
N MET A 1 66.01 32.26 -37.56
CA MET A 1 65.11 31.19 -37.06
C MET A 1 63.67 31.50 -37.51
N SER A 2 63.07 30.69 -38.40
CA SER A 2 61.84 31.09 -39.12
C SER A 2 60.61 31.22 -38.22
N LYS A 3 59.72 32.19 -38.54
CA LYS A 3 58.46 32.48 -37.82
C LYS A 3 57.58 31.23 -37.63
N LEU A 4 57.66 30.26 -38.54
CA LEU A 4 56.97 28.97 -38.49
C LEU A 4 57.43 28.07 -37.32
N LYS A 5 58.74 27.97 -37.06
CA LYS A 5 59.27 27.17 -35.92
C LYS A 5 58.82 27.73 -34.56
N LYS A 6 58.62 29.06 -34.46
CA LYS A 6 58.14 29.72 -33.23
C LYS A 6 56.65 29.43 -32.97
N ARG A 7 55.81 29.42 -34.01
CA ARG A 7 54.38 29.04 -33.91
C ARG A 7 54.17 27.58 -33.51
N TYR A 8 54.98 26.66 -34.07
CA TYR A 8 54.88 25.24 -33.74
C TYR A 8 55.26 24.94 -32.28
N LYS A 9 56.34 25.58 -31.77
CA LYS A 9 56.73 25.46 -30.35
C LYS A 9 55.66 26.01 -29.40
N ASN A 10 54.99 27.11 -29.76
CA ASN A 10 53.90 27.65 -28.95
C ASN A 10 52.69 26.72 -28.91
N LYS A 11 52.25 26.16 -30.06
CA LYS A 11 51.11 25.23 -30.11
C LYS A 11 51.36 23.96 -29.29
N LYS A 12 52.60 23.42 -29.32
CA LYS A 12 53.00 22.26 -28.50
C LYS A 12 53.00 22.58 -27.01
N ARG A 13 53.44 23.78 -26.60
CA ARG A 13 53.40 24.24 -25.20
C ARG A 13 51.96 24.43 -24.67
N TYR A 14 51.04 24.93 -25.50
CA TYR A 14 49.63 25.05 -25.13
C TYR A 14 48.97 23.68 -24.92
N LYS A 15 49.21 22.71 -25.81
CA LYS A 15 48.67 21.35 -25.68
C LYS A 15 49.12 20.67 -24.38
N ILE A 16 50.42 20.78 -24.04
CA ILE A 16 50.99 20.21 -22.81
C ILE A 16 50.42 20.90 -21.55
N LYS A 17 50.22 22.22 -21.57
CA LYS A 17 49.58 22.92 -20.45
C LYS A 17 48.15 22.45 -20.25
N ASN A 18 47.37 22.27 -21.32
CA ASN A 18 45.97 21.84 -21.23
C ASN A 18 45.82 20.40 -20.71
N GLU A 19 46.68 19.48 -21.17
CA GLU A 19 46.70 18.10 -20.67
C GLU A 19 47.07 18.02 -19.17
N LYS A 20 47.99 18.87 -18.70
CA LYS A 20 48.32 18.97 -17.27
C LYS A 20 47.13 19.49 -16.43
N THR A 21 46.39 20.48 -16.93
CA THR A 21 45.20 21.01 -16.25
C THR A 21 44.08 19.96 -16.18
N ILE A 22 43.81 19.24 -17.28
CA ILE A 22 42.80 18.17 -17.32
C ILE A 22 43.17 17.04 -16.34
N LYS A 23 44.46 16.65 -16.29
CA LYS A 23 44.93 15.61 -15.36
C LYS A 23 44.82 16.07 -13.89
N LYS A 24 45.04 17.35 -13.61
CA LYS A 24 44.86 17.93 -12.26
C LYS A 24 43.38 17.93 -11.85
N ASN A 25 42.47 18.33 -12.75
CA ASN A 25 41.04 18.37 -12.46
C ASN A 25 40.44 16.96 -12.25
N ARG A 26 40.89 15.96 -13.02
CA ARG A 26 40.50 14.55 -12.79
C ARG A 26 40.92 14.02 -11.42
N ARG A 27 42.11 14.42 -10.93
CA ARG A 27 42.57 14.04 -9.59
C ARG A 27 41.73 14.68 -8.49
N ILE A 28 41.39 15.96 -8.64
CA ILE A 28 40.53 16.67 -7.68
C ILE A 28 39.14 16.01 -7.63
N PHE A 29 38.57 15.68 -8.79
CA PHE A 29 37.29 14.99 -8.88
C PHE A 29 37.30 13.59 -8.23
N MET A 30 38.35 12.80 -8.46
CA MET A 30 38.52 11.50 -7.80
C MET A 30 38.60 11.63 -6.27
N ILE A 31 39.33 12.62 -5.76
CA ILE A 31 39.44 12.87 -4.31
C ILE A 31 38.08 13.24 -3.72
N SER A 32 37.27 14.06 -4.41
CA SER A 32 35.93 14.41 -3.93
C SER A 32 34.97 13.21 -3.91
N VAL A 33 35.06 12.32 -4.90
CA VAL A 33 34.21 11.11 -4.95
C VAL A 33 34.58 10.13 -3.82
N ILE A 34 35.87 9.93 -3.57
CA ILE A 34 36.34 9.09 -2.46
C ILE A 34 35.90 9.69 -1.11
N GLY A 35 36.02 11.01 -0.94
CA GLY A 35 35.56 11.69 0.27
C GLY A 35 34.06 11.53 0.51
N LEU A 36 33.24 11.64 -0.53
CA LEU A 36 31.79 11.43 -0.43
C LEU A 36 31.45 9.97 -0.07
N PHE A 37 32.16 9.01 -0.67
CA PHE A 37 31.97 7.59 -0.37
C PHE A 37 32.32 7.26 1.09
N LEU A 38 33.43 7.80 1.61
CA LEU A 38 33.83 7.63 3.01
C LEU A 38 32.84 8.30 3.99
N LEU A 39 32.21 9.41 3.60
CA LEU A 39 31.18 10.06 4.42
C LEU A 39 29.92 9.19 4.52
N ILE A 40 29.47 8.62 3.39
CA ILE A 40 28.29 7.76 3.34
C ILE A 40 28.52 6.49 4.17
N THR A 41 29.69 5.85 4.06
CA THR A 41 30.00 4.66 4.86
C THR A 41 30.08 4.98 6.35
N ALA A 42 30.61 6.14 6.75
CA ALA A 42 30.63 6.57 8.14
C ALA A 42 29.22 6.80 8.71
N ILE A 43 28.30 7.34 7.91
CA ILE A 43 26.88 7.51 8.31
C ILE A 43 26.20 6.15 8.49
N LEU A 44 26.42 5.21 7.57
CA LEU A 44 25.85 3.85 7.65
C LEU A 44 26.36 3.09 8.88
N ILE A 45 27.68 3.10 9.13
CA ILE A 45 28.27 2.46 10.31
C ILE A 45 27.75 3.08 11.61
N LYS A 46 27.58 4.41 11.66
CA LYS A 46 27.01 5.10 12.83
C LYS A 46 25.56 4.68 13.08
N ASN A 47 24.75 4.51 12.03
CA ASN A 47 23.36 4.08 12.17
C ASN A 47 23.24 2.62 12.62
N ASP A 48 24.11 1.72 12.16
CA ASP A 48 24.12 0.33 12.60
C ASP A 48 24.60 0.21 14.06
N LEU A 49 25.65 0.95 14.45
CA LEU A 49 26.09 1.01 15.85
C LEU A 49 25.04 1.64 16.78
N PHE A 50 24.22 2.57 16.27
CA PHE A 50 23.11 3.15 17.05
C PHE A 50 21.95 2.17 17.25
N LYS A 51 21.75 1.24 16.31
CA LYS A 51 20.79 0.13 16.49
C LYS A 51 21.28 -0.88 17.53
N GLU A 52 22.58 -1.22 17.51
CA GLU A 52 23.15 -2.17 18.48
C GLU A 52 23.28 -1.59 19.90
N THR A 53 23.49 -0.28 20.04
CA THR A 53 23.67 0.35 21.37
C THR A 53 22.36 0.68 22.10
N MET A 54 21.20 0.57 21.44
CA MET A 54 19.90 0.67 22.12
C MET A 54 19.47 -0.62 22.84
N GLU A 55 20.21 -1.73 22.72
CA GLU A 55 19.83 -3.00 23.33
C GLU A 55 20.55 -3.35 24.65
N ILE A 56 21.49 -2.54 25.16
CA ILE A 56 22.23 -2.92 26.38
C ILE A 56 22.41 -1.72 27.32
N LYS A 57 21.43 -1.53 28.22
CA LYS A 57 21.63 -1.14 29.64
C LYS A 57 20.28 -1.08 30.38
N SER A 58 19.80 -2.22 30.85
CA SER A 58 18.94 -2.28 32.04
C SER A 58 19.56 -3.26 33.03
N GLY A 59 20.13 -2.71 34.10
CA GLY A 59 20.62 -3.49 35.23
C GLY A 59 19.48 -3.84 36.18
N ASN A 60 19.33 -5.15 36.42
CA ASN A 60 18.78 -5.83 37.60
C ASN A 60 17.61 -5.18 38.34
N LEU A 61 16.40 -5.64 38.00
CA LEU A 61 15.31 -5.96 38.93
C LEU A 61 14.62 -7.23 38.37
N PRO A 62 14.24 -8.23 39.19
CA PRO A 62 13.52 -9.38 38.70
C PRO A 62 12.05 -8.96 38.48
N ILE A 63 11.79 -8.35 37.34
CA ILE A 63 10.44 -8.18 36.83
C ILE A 63 10.24 -9.37 35.90
N LYS A 64 9.21 -10.17 36.18
CA LYS A 64 8.71 -11.21 35.27
C LYS A 64 8.80 -10.69 33.85
N ASP A 65 9.46 -11.44 32.97
CA ASP A 65 9.45 -11.21 31.54
C ASP A 65 8.01 -11.25 31.03
N GLU A 66 7.33 -10.11 31.04
CA GLU A 66 6.27 -9.85 30.09
C GLU A 66 6.98 -9.49 28.79
N GLU A 67 6.96 -10.42 27.84
CA GLU A 67 7.43 -10.21 26.47
C GLU A 67 6.96 -8.84 25.97
N PRO A 68 7.77 -8.11 25.18
CA PRO A 68 7.31 -6.87 24.57
C PRO A 68 6.03 -7.16 23.79
N PHE A 69 4.91 -6.56 24.20
CA PHE A 69 3.60 -6.76 23.62
C PHE A 69 3.69 -6.41 22.12
N GLU A 70 3.85 -7.42 21.27
CA GLU A 70 3.86 -7.24 19.82
C GLU A 70 2.44 -6.82 19.43
N VAL A 71 2.23 -5.51 19.29
CA VAL A 71 0.93 -4.96 18.91
C VAL A 71 0.55 -5.56 17.57
N LYS A 72 -0.55 -6.31 17.53
CA LYS A 72 -1.02 -7.00 16.33
C LYS A 72 -1.25 -5.98 15.22
N LEU A 73 -0.99 -6.37 13.98
CA LEU A 73 -1.18 -5.50 12.82
C LEU A 73 -2.61 -4.93 12.78
N THR A 74 -3.60 -5.75 13.13
CA THR A 74 -5.01 -5.34 13.23
C THR A 74 -5.22 -4.18 14.21
N ASP A 75 -4.57 -4.20 15.37
CA ASP A 75 -4.71 -3.15 16.39
C ASP A 75 -4.10 -1.84 15.90
N LYS A 76 -2.97 -1.90 15.19
CA LYS A 76 -2.36 -0.73 14.55
C LYS A 76 -3.29 -0.15 13.48
N ILE A 77 -3.93 -1.00 12.68
CA ILE A 77 -4.88 -0.58 11.65
C ILE A 77 -6.12 0.06 12.29
N THR A 78 -6.68 -0.56 13.32
CA THR A 78 -7.82 -0.04 14.09
C THR A 78 -7.51 1.35 14.67
N TYR A 79 -6.33 1.52 15.28
CA TYR A 79 -5.88 2.83 15.76
C TYR A 79 -5.83 3.86 14.64
N LEU A 80 -5.23 3.55 13.48
CA LEU A 80 -5.15 4.46 12.34
C LEU A 80 -6.54 4.86 11.81
N LEU A 81 -7.45 3.88 11.67
CA LEU A 81 -8.82 4.12 11.23
C LEU A 81 -9.60 4.97 12.24
N SER A 82 -9.42 4.73 13.55
CA SER A 82 -10.07 5.52 14.62
C SER A 82 -9.73 7.01 14.52
N LYS A 83 -8.45 7.33 14.22
CA LYS A 83 -7.99 8.71 14.03
C LYS A 83 -8.50 9.30 12.73
N ASN A 84 -8.52 8.50 11.66
CA ASN A 84 -8.96 8.96 10.34
C ASN A 84 -10.47 9.26 10.31
N LEU A 85 -11.28 8.41 10.96
CA LEU A 85 -12.74 8.49 10.99
C LEU A 85 -13.27 9.30 12.19
N ASN A 86 -12.41 9.66 13.14
CA ASN A 86 -12.77 10.34 14.38
C ASN A 86 -13.82 9.57 15.21
N ILE A 87 -13.60 8.27 15.40
CA ILE A 87 -14.44 7.36 16.18
C ILE A 87 -13.59 6.56 17.18
N GLY A 88 -14.21 5.93 18.18
CA GLY A 88 -13.52 5.04 19.11
C GLY A 88 -13.00 3.76 18.44
N GLU A 89 -11.85 3.26 18.89
CA GLU A 89 -11.24 2.01 18.39
C GLU A 89 -12.14 0.78 18.63
N ASP A 90 -12.88 0.78 19.73
CA ASP A 90 -13.85 -0.25 20.11
C ASP A 90 -15.06 -0.35 19.16
N ARG A 91 -15.26 0.67 18.31
CA ARG A 91 -16.34 0.72 17.33
C ARG A 91 -15.91 0.23 15.96
N ILE A 92 -14.69 -0.29 15.81
CA ILE A 92 -14.12 -0.73 14.53
C ILE A 92 -13.78 -2.22 14.60
N SER A 93 -14.25 -2.96 13.60
CA SER A 93 -13.94 -4.38 13.42
C SER A 93 -13.25 -4.59 12.09
N ILE A 94 -12.04 -5.15 12.10
CA ILE A 94 -11.32 -5.52 10.88
C ILE A 94 -11.84 -6.88 10.40
N LEU A 95 -12.36 -6.94 9.18
CA LEU A 95 -12.89 -8.16 8.57
C LEU A 95 -11.85 -8.89 7.73
N ASN A 96 -11.05 -8.14 6.97
CA ASN A 96 -10.02 -8.72 6.10
C ASN A 96 -8.82 -7.78 6.01
N VAL A 97 -7.62 -8.37 5.99
CA VAL A 97 -6.37 -7.70 5.62
C VAL A 97 -5.70 -8.54 4.53
N SER A 98 -5.59 -7.98 3.34
CA SER A 98 -4.97 -8.63 2.17
C SER A 98 -3.77 -7.83 1.68
N ASP A 99 -2.78 -8.51 1.12
CA ASP A 99 -1.65 -7.87 0.44
C ASP A 99 -2.04 -7.46 -0.98
N ILE A 100 -1.64 -6.25 -1.40
CA ILE A 100 -1.68 -5.84 -2.81
C ILE A 100 -0.37 -5.15 -3.17
N GLN A 101 0.42 -5.77 -4.05
CA GLN A 101 1.76 -5.30 -4.39
C GLN A 101 2.65 -5.00 -3.16
N LYS A 102 2.82 -3.72 -2.79
CA LYS A 102 3.60 -3.24 -1.63
C LYS A 102 2.73 -2.67 -0.50
N ASP A 103 1.43 -2.62 -0.71
CA ASP A 103 0.44 -2.05 0.18
C ASP A 103 -0.42 -3.14 0.82
N LYS A 104 -1.23 -2.75 1.80
CA LYS A 104 -2.27 -3.59 2.38
C LYS A 104 -3.64 -3.05 1.98
N LEU A 105 -4.57 -3.94 1.70
CA LEU A 105 -5.99 -3.65 1.62
C LEU A 105 -6.69 -4.16 2.86
N VAL A 106 -7.58 -3.34 3.37
CA VAL A 106 -8.34 -3.63 4.58
C VAL A 106 -9.82 -3.47 4.27
N MET A 107 -10.58 -4.49 4.64
CA MET A 107 -12.02 -4.39 4.79
C MET A 107 -12.35 -4.30 6.27
N PHE A 108 -13.20 -3.36 6.64
CA PHE A 108 -13.59 -3.12 8.03
C PHE A 108 -15.06 -2.75 8.15
N LEU A 109 -15.62 -2.96 9.33
CA LEU A 109 -16.89 -2.41 9.77
C LEU A 109 -16.66 -1.36 10.82
N TYR A 110 -17.54 -0.37 10.88
CA TYR A 110 -17.60 0.51 12.03
C TYR A 110 -19.03 0.98 12.32
N GLU A 111 -19.26 1.34 13.58
CA GLU A 111 -20.48 2.00 13.99
C GLU A 111 -20.23 3.51 14.13
N ASP A 112 -21.11 4.34 13.55
CA ASP A 112 -21.16 5.76 13.84
C ASP A 112 -22.60 6.26 13.94
N SER A 113 -22.87 7.09 14.97
CA SER A 113 -24.18 7.70 15.20
C SER A 113 -25.38 6.73 15.11
N GLY A 114 -25.22 5.50 15.65
CA GLY A 114 -26.26 4.45 15.63
C GLY A 114 -26.44 3.73 14.29
N LYS A 115 -25.58 4.00 13.31
CA LYS A 115 -25.56 3.37 11.98
C LYS A 115 -24.31 2.51 11.81
N ASN A 116 -24.42 1.50 10.96
CA ASN A 116 -23.31 0.61 10.63
C ASN A 116 -22.80 0.94 9.23
N TYR A 117 -21.49 0.91 9.08
CA TYR A 117 -20.80 1.24 7.85
C TYR A 117 -19.82 0.13 7.51
N GLU A 118 -19.73 -0.18 6.22
CA GLU A 118 -18.59 -0.93 5.68
C GLU A 118 -17.55 0.02 5.11
N GLY A 119 -16.30 -0.37 5.24
CA GLY A 119 -15.15 0.41 4.80
C GLY A 119 -14.14 -0.43 4.06
N LEU A 120 -13.57 0.17 3.03
CA LEU A 120 -12.39 -0.29 2.33
C LEU A 120 -11.29 0.73 2.57
N CYS A 121 -10.08 0.27 2.85
CA CYS A 121 -8.92 1.13 3.05
C CYS A 121 -7.68 0.54 2.39
N GLN A 122 -6.89 1.40 1.76
CA GLN A 122 -5.54 1.09 1.28
C GLN A 122 -4.51 1.70 2.24
N LEU A 123 -3.55 0.89 2.65
CA LEU A 123 -2.45 1.27 3.53
C LEU A 123 -1.12 1.13 2.81
N SER A 124 -0.30 2.17 2.78
CA SER A 124 1.11 2.04 2.38
C SER A 124 1.99 1.80 3.57
N LYS A 125 3.00 0.95 3.41
CA LYS A 125 4.08 0.82 4.38
C LYS A 125 5.09 1.95 4.19
N VAL A 126 5.25 2.79 5.20
CA VAL A 126 6.27 3.85 5.24
C VAL A 126 7.22 3.56 6.40
N GLU A 127 8.46 3.19 6.07
CA GLU A 127 9.47 2.74 7.02
C GLU A 127 8.96 1.59 7.92
N ASN A 128 8.72 1.89 9.19
CA ASN A 128 8.23 0.95 10.21
C ASN A 128 6.74 1.18 10.57
N SER A 129 6.01 1.93 9.76
CA SER A 129 4.62 2.33 10.00
C SER A 129 3.73 2.11 8.77
N TYR A 130 2.42 2.22 8.97
CA TYR A 130 1.43 2.22 7.90
C TYR A 130 0.73 3.58 7.84
N ASN A 131 0.47 4.05 6.62
CA ASN A 131 -0.32 5.26 6.36
C ASN A 131 -1.52 4.92 5.50
N ILE A 132 -2.69 5.45 5.87
CA ILE A 132 -3.90 5.39 5.06
C ILE A 132 -3.71 6.28 3.83
N ILE A 133 -3.84 5.71 2.63
CA ILE A 133 -3.73 6.44 1.36
C ILE A 133 -5.11 6.72 0.78
N ALA A 134 -6.01 5.76 0.88
CA ALA A 134 -7.36 5.83 0.32
C ALA A 134 -8.34 5.10 1.23
N THR A 135 -9.55 5.64 1.30
CA THR A 135 -10.68 5.06 2.05
C THR A 135 -11.95 5.22 1.24
N SER A 136 -12.75 4.17 1.16
CA SER A 136 -14.15 4.23 0.70
C SER A 136 -15.05 3.69 1.80
N THR A 137 -16.08 4.43 2.17
CA THR A 137 -17.05 3.97 3.18
C THR A 137 -18.47 4.07 2.65
N LYS A 138 -19.31 3.15 3.10
CA LYS A 138 -20.71 3.06 2.71
C LYS A 138 -21.56 2.60 3.88
N GLU A 139 -22.71 3.25 4.08
CA GLU A 139 -23.69 2.81 5.08
C GLU A 139 -24.22 1.42 4.69
N VAL A 140 -24.29 0.51 5.65
CA VAL A 140 -24.84 -0.83 5.46
C VAL A 140 -26.36 -0.72 5.32
N ASP A 141 -26.87 -1.08 4.14
CA ASP A 141 -28.30 -1.14 3.86
C ASP A 141 -28.86 -2.45 4.41
N LYS A 142 -29.43 -2.39 5.61
CA LYS A 142 -30.04 -3.54 6.28
C LYS A 142 -31.32 -4.06 5.59
N HIS A 143 -31.86 -3.34 4.62
CA HIS A 143 -33.07 -3.72 3.88
C HIS A 143 -32.77 -4.44 2.57
N ALA A 144 -31.51 -4.46 2.13
CA ALA A 144 -31.05 -5.26 1.00
C ALA A 144 -30.42 -6.58 1.47
N PRO A 145 -30.42 -7.66 0.64
CA PRO A 145 -29.79 -8.93 1.00
C PRO A 145 -28.29 -8.80 1.31
N PHE A 146 -27.63 -7.83 0.68
CA PHE A 146 -26.26 -7.43 0.98
C PHE A 146 -26.02 -5.96 0.64
N THR A 147 -24.97 -5.39 1.23
CA THR A 147 -24.38 -4.11 0.81
C THR A 147 -23.09 -4.39 0.05
N VAL A 148 -22.80 -3.59 -1.00
CA VAL A 148 -21.54 -3.63 -1.73
C VAL A 148 -20.90 -2.25 -1.78
N ASN A 149 -19.61 -2.20 -1.52
CA ASN A 149 -18.76 -1.02 -1.63
C ASN A 149 -17.64 -1.31 -2.62
N VAL A 150 -17.37 -0.34 -3.49
CA VAL A 150 -16.34 -0.45 -4.52
C VAL A 150 -15.36 0.71 -4.32
N MET A 151 -14.07 0.39 -4.31
CA MET A 151 -12.99 1.36 -4.22
C MET A 151 -12.06 1.19 -5.42
N GLU A 152 -11.80 2.26 -6.15
CA GLU A 152 -10.80 2.26 -7.21
C GLU A 152 -9.45 2.71 -6.66
N ILE A 153 -8.40 1.96 -6.98
CA ILE A 153 -7.03 2.24 -6.60
C ILE A 153 -6.26 2.54 -7.88
N LYS A 154 -5.69 3.75 -7.96
CA LYS A 154 -4.83 4.15 -9.07
C LYS A 154 -3.38 3.91 -8.69
N VAL A 155 -2.73 2.93 -9.33
CA VAL A 155 -1.31 2.62 -9.11
C VAL A 155 -0.45 3.46 -10.05
N SER A 156 -0.88 3.61 -11.29
CA SER A 156 -0.19 4.44 -12.29
C SER A 156 -1.17 5.05 -13.28
N ALA A 157 -0.67 5.72 -14.32
CA ALA A 157 -1.52 6.25 -15.40
C ALA A 157 -2.24 5.14 -16.19
N THR A 158 -1.73 3.91 -16.15
CA THR A 158 -2.20 2.78 -16.97
C THR A 158 -2.56 1.55 -16.14
N GLU A 159 -2.46 1.61 -14.82
CA GLU A 159 -2.75 0.47 -13.94
C GLU A 159 -3.67 0.93 -12.82
N ASN A 160 -4.88 0.39 -12.84
CA ASN A 160 -5.90 0.66 -11.84
C ASN A 160 -6.49 -0.67 -11.36
N TYR A 161 -6.72 -0.76 -10.06
CA TYR A 161 -7.41 -1.88 -9.44
C TYR A 161 -8.78 -1.46 -8.94
N LYS A 162 -9.74 -2.38 -8.98
CA LYS A 162 -11.01 -2.20 -8.29
C LYS A 162 -11.11 -3.19 -7.16
N VAL A 163 -11.39 -2.69 -5.98
CA VAL A 163 -11.60 -3.50 -4.78
C VAL A 163 -13.08 -3.50 -4.47
N LEU A 164 -13.64 -4.67 -4.31
CA LEU A 164 -15.01 -4.89 -3.90
C LEU A 164 -15.01 -5.43 -2.47
N GLY A 165 -15.74 -4.76 -1.60
CA GLY A 165 -16.16 -5.29 -0.30
C GLY A 165 -17.67 -5.43 -0.30
N GLY A 166 -18.19 -6.38 0.47
CA GLY A 166 -19.60 -6.38 0.76
C GLY A 166 -19.98 -7.16 2.00
N VAL A 167 -21.05 -6.71 2.65
CA VAL A 167 -21.60 -7.25 3.89
C VAL A 167 -22.92 -7.94 3.60
N ILE A 168 -23.06 -9.18 4.07
CA ILE A 168 -24.20 -10.05 3.78
C ILE A 168 -25.22 -9.97 4.93
N ASN A 169 -26.40 -9.42 4.66
CA ASN A 169 -27.48 -9.31 5.63
C ASN A 169 -28.39 -10.55 5.63
N ASP A 170 -28.61 -11.20 4.48
CA ASP A 170 -29.53 -12.33 4.35
C ASP A 170 -28.83 -13.69 4.57
N GLU A 171 -29.21 -14.41 5.62
CA GLU A 171 -28.60 -15.66 6.07
C GLU A 171 -28.67 -16.80 5.03
N ASN A 172 -29.60 -16.69 4.08
CA ASN A 172 -29.79 -17.68 3.02
C ASN A 172 -28.72 -17.61 1.94
N ILE A 173 -27.95 -16.52 1.88
CA ILE A 173 -26.87 -16.34 0.92
C ILE A 173 -25.73 -17.30 1.25
N LYS A 174 -25.39 -18.18 0.30
CA LYS A 174 -24.26 -19.11 0.40
C LYS A 174 -23.10 -18.77 -0.50
N SER A 175 -23.38 -18.22 -1.66
CA SER A 175 -22.33 -17.70 -2.53
C SER A 175 -22.84 -16.54 -3.36
N ILE A 176 -21.90 -15.80 -3.91
CA ILE A 176 -22.18 -14.75 -4.88
C ILE A 176 -21.40 -15.04 -6.17
N ASN A 177 -22.03 -14.78 -7.31
CA ASN A 177 -21.37 -14.73 -8.60
C ASN A 177 -21.16 -13.26 -8.98
N ILE A 178 -19.90 -12.87 -9.19
CA ILE A 178 -19.54 -11.58 -9.74
C ILE A 178 -19.31 -11.77 -11.23
N ASN A 179 -20.14 -11.10 -12.05
CA ASN A 179 -20.05 -11.15 -13.51
C ASN A 179 -19.41 -9.88 -14.04
N PHE A 180 -18.49 -10.03 -14.99
CA PHE A 180 -17.66 -8.95 -15.50
C PHE A 180 -17.93 -8.64 -16.98
N THR A 181 -17.55 -7.45 -17.43
CA THR A 181 -17.74 -6.98 -18.81
C THR A 181 -17.07 -7.84 -19.88
N ASN A 182 -16.00 -8.57 -19.53
CA ASN A 182 -15.30 -9.49 -20.44
C ASN A 182 -15.94 -10.89 -20.50
N ASN A 183 -17.16 -11.07 -19.95
CA ASN A 183 -17.87 -12.35 -19.85
C ASN A 183 -17.21 -13.38 -18.93
N THR A 184 -16.29 -12.96 -18.06
CA THR A 184 -15.82 -13.81 -16.97
C THR A 184 -16.78 -13.74 -15.78
N MET A 185 -16.77 -14.80 -14.97
CA MET A 185 -17.55 -14.91 -13.75
C MET A 185 -16.66 -15.49 -12.66
N THR A 186 -16.72 -14.90 -11.47
CA THR A 186 -16.09 -15.44 -10.26
C THR A 186 -17.15 -15.78 -9.23
N ASN A 187 -17.08 -16.98 -8.67
CA ASN A 187 -17.92 -17.39 -7.55
C ASN A 187 -17.16 -17.21 -6.22
N ILE A 188 -17.79 -16.57 -5.24
CA ILE A 188 -17.26 -16.41 -3.89
C ILE A 188 -18.21 -17.08 -2.90
N LEU A 189 -17.68 -18.02 -2.12
CA LEU A 189 -18.41 -18.66 -1.03
C LEU A 189 -18.47 -17.72 0.18
N ILE A 190 -19.66 -17.57 0.77
CA ILE A 190 -19.87 -16.75 1.95
C ILE A 190 -19.62 -17.59 3.21
N GLY A 191 -18.59 -17.22 3.96
CA GLY A 191 -18.22 -17.83 5.23
C GLY A 191 -18.98 -17.27 6.44
N GLU A 192 -18.47 -17.61 7.63
CA GLU A 192 -19.06 -17.22 8.92
C GLU A 192 -18.98 -15.71 9.19
N ASP A 193 -17.99 -15.02 8.62
CA ASP A 193 -17.84 -13.57 8.77
C ASP A 193 -18.86 -12.76 7.97
N ARG A 194 -19.70 -13.44 7.16
CA ARG A 194 -20.84 -12.84 6.44
C ARG A 194 -20.43 -11.63 5.62
N SER A 195 -19.26 -11.71 4.99
CA SER A 195 -18.70 -10.69 4.13
C SER A 195 -18.01 -11.31 2.93
N PHE A 196 -17.76 -10.50 1.89
CA PHE A 196 -16.89 -10.88 0.79
C PHE A 196 -15.94 -9.74 0.45
N PHE A 197 -14.78 -10.12 -0.07
CA PHE A 197 -13.73 -9.19 -0.48
C PHE A 197 -13.08 -9.72 -1.75
N TYR A 198 -13.02 -8.89 -2.80
CA TYR A 198 -12.48 -9.28 -4.10
C TYR A 198 -11.71 -8.14 -4.75
N VAL A 199 -10.61 -8.48 -5.43
CA VAL A 199 -9.75 -7.51 -6.13
C VAL A 199 -9.79 -7.83 -7.63
N ILE A 200 -10.11 -6.81 -8.43
CA ILE A 200 -10.03 -6.84 -9.89
C ILE A 200 -8.69 -6.20 -10.27
N GLU A 201 -7.75 -7.03 -10.73
CA GLU A 201 -6.41 -6.58 -11.16
C GLU A 201 -6.34 -6.20 -12.65
N GLU A 202 -7.34 -6.60 -13.43
CA GLU A 202 -7.38 -6.35 -14.86
C GLU A 202 -7.87 -4.92 -15.16
N ASN A 203 -7.12 -4.21 -15.99
CA ASN A 203 -7.51 -2.89 -16.49
C ASN A 203 -8.76 -2.98 -17.36
N GLU A 204 -9.62 -1.95 -17.29
CA GLU A 204 -10.84 -1.80 -18.12
C GLU A 204 -11.93 -2.87 -17.90
N ILE A 205 -11.80 -3.70 -16.85
CA ILE A 205 -12.86 -4.61 -16.42
C ILE A 205 -13.78 -3.93 -15.42
N ASP A 206 -15.08 -4.01 -15.70
CA ASP A 206 -16.14 -3.54 -14.83
C ASP A 206 -17.07 -4.66 -14.40
N ILE A 207 -17.74 -4.43 -13.27
CA ILE A 207 -18.74 -5.33 -12.71
C ILE A 207 -20.06 -5.10 -13.47
N LEU A 208 -20.57 -6.13 -14.13
CA LEU A 208 -21.90 -6.09 -14.73
C LEU A 208 -22.96 -6.32 -13.67
N THR A 209 -22.86 -7.46 -12.99
CA THR A 209 -23.83 -7.89 -11.98
C THR A 209 -23.17 -8.66 -10.85
N ILE A 210 -23.80 -8.60 -9.68
CA ILE A 210 -23.54 -9.53 -8.58
C ILE A 210 -24.81 -10.31 -8.35
N GLU A 211 -24.75 -11.61 -8.58
CA GLU A 211 -25.87 -12.53 -8.43
C GLU A 211 -25.70 -13.34 -7.15
N VAL A 212 -26.79 -13.49 -6.40
CA VAL A 212 -26.76 -14.10 -5.07
C VAL A 212 -27.42 -15.46 -5.13
N LEU A 213 -26.71 -16.47 -4.61
CA LEU A 213 -27.10 -17.88 -4.68
C LEU A 213 -27.44 -18.42 -3.28
N ASP A 214 -28.55 -19.15 -3.21
CA ASP A 214 -28.98 -19.88 -2.02
C ASP A 214 -28.28 -21.25 -1.87
N ASN A 215 -28.70 -22.03 -0.88
CA ASN A 215 -28.25 -23.42 -0.65
C ASN A 215 -28.46 -24.36 -1.86
N SER A 216 -29.42 -24.04 -2.74
CA SER A 216 -29.74 -24.83 -3.93
C SER A 216 -29.03 -24.30 -5.17
N LEU A 217 -28.08 -23.36 -5.01
CA LEU A 217 -27.41 -22.63 -6.10
C LEU A 217 -28.38 -21.85 -7.00
N LYS A 218 -29.59 -21.54 -6.50
CA LYS A 218 -30.56 -20.75 -7.25
C LYS A 218 -30.31 -19.27 -7.01
N ILE A 219 -30.29 -18.52 -8.10
CA ILE A 219 -30.20 -17.07 -8.05
C ILE A 219 -31.55 -16.51 -7.60
N PHE A 220 -31.56 -15.78 -6.49
CA PHE A 220 -32.79 -15.14 -5.97
C PHE A 220 -32.70 -13.62 -5.89
N TYR A 221 -31.50 -13.06 -6.07
CA TYR A 221 -31.29 -11.61 -6.12
C TYR A 221 -30.15 -11.27 -7.08
N LYS A 222 -30.27 -10.11 -7.76
CA LYS A 222 -29.24 -9.56 -8.63
C LYS A 222 -29.04 -8.08 -8.34
N TRP A 223 -27.80 -7.70 -8.06
CA TRP A 223 -27.37 -6.31 -8.01
C TRP A 223 -26.75 -5.92 -9.35
N TYR A 224 -27.03 -4.72 -9.81
CA TYR A 224 -26.50 -4.15 -11.04
C TYR A 224 -25.61 -2.96 -10.70
N SER A 225 -24.42 -2.90 -11.31
CA SER A 225 -23.61 -1.68 -11.21
C SER A 225 -24.39 -0.52 -11.82
N LYS A 226 -24.38 0.63 -11.14
CA LYS A 226 -25.13 1.83 -11.58
C LYS A 226 -24.59 2.46 -12.86
N GLU A 227 -23.55 1.89 -13.49
CA GLU A 227 -22.92 2.43 -14.69
C GLU A 227 -23.62 2.11 -16.03
N LYS A 228 -24.86 1.63 -16.02
CA LYS A 228 -25.73 1.76 -17.21
C LYS A 228 -27.09 2.32 -16.86
N GLY A 229 -27.14 3.66 -16.80
CA GLY A 229 -28.26 4.35 -17.41
C GLY A 229 -28.14 4.18 -18.92
N ILE A 230 -29.08 3.41 -19.48
CA ILE A 230 -29.31 3.14 -20.92
C ILE A 230 -28.49 1.96 -21.49
#